data_AF-A0A1G2XRP2-F1
#
_entry.id   AF-A0A1G2XRP2-F1
#
_cell.length_a   1.000
_cell.length_b   1.000
_cell.length_c   1.000
_cell.angle_alpha   90.00
_cell.angle_beta   90.00
_cell.angle_gamma   90.00
#
_symmetry.space_group_name_H-M   'P 1'
#
loop_
_entity.id
_entity.type
_entity.pdbx_description
1 polymer ?
#
loop_
_entity_poly.entity_id
_entity_poly.type
_entity_poly.pdbx_seq_one_letter_code
_entity_poly.pdbx_strand_id
1 'polypeptide(L)'
;MKDTDILVESRFLEMMMERSGQERMKMGFSMFDMARRQVIASIKERNPNAGENDIKKEIFLRFYAQEFSPKEQEKILNCIVKFRRY
;
A
#
# COMPACT_ATOMS: atom_id res chain seq x y z
N MET A 1 5.63 -19.14 -6.96
CA MET A 1 6.42 -18.89 -5.72
C MET A 1 7.25 -20.14 -5.45
N LYS A 2 8.58 -20.09 -5.29
CA LYS A 2 9.39 -21.35 -5.25
C LYS A 2 9.20 -22.16 -3.96
N ASP A 3 8.69 -21.51 -2.91
CA ASP A 3 8.42 -22.14 -1.60
C ASP A 3 7.00 -22.72 -1.51
N THR A 4 6.30 -22.88 -2.63
CA THR A 4 4.94 -23.42 -2.69
C THR A 4 4.91 -24.59 -3.64
N ASP A 5 4.34 -25.69 -3.17
CA ASP A 5 4.12 -26.88 -3.98
C ASP A 5 3.22 -26.56 -5.19
N ILE A 6 3.54 -27.14 -6.34
CA ILE A 6 2.86 -26.86 -7.61
C ILE A 6 1.37 -27.19 -7.53
N LEU A 7 0.99 -28.28 -6.83
CA LEU A 7 -0.41 -28.66 -6.69
C LEU A 7 -1.20 -27.64 -5.86
N VAL A 8 -0.55 -27.04 -4.86
CA VAL A 8 -1.15 -25.98 -4.03
C VAL A 8 -1.32 -24.70 -4.84
N GLU A 9 -0.30 -24.31 -5.62
CA GLU A 9 -0.37 -23.14 -6.50
C GLU A 9 -1.47 -23.32 -7.56
N SER A 10 -1.54 -24.47 -8.23
CA SER A 10 -2.59 -24.79 -9.19
C SER A 10 -3.98 -24.74 -8.56
N ARG A 11 -4.16 -25.35 -7.37
CA ARG A 11 -5.46 -25.35 -6.69
C ARG A 11 -5.90 -23.95 -6.29
N PHE A 12 -4.98 -23.13 -5.80
CA PHE A 12 -5.26 -21.73 -5.49
C PHE A 12 -5.69 -20.95 -6.74
N LEU A 13 -4.99 -21.13 -7.86
CA LEU A 13 -5.31 -20.47 -9.12
C LEU A 13 -6.70 -20.87 -9.64
N GLU A 14 -7.07 -22.16 -9.58
CA GLU A 14 -8.43 -22.63 -9.92
C GLU A 14 -9.50 -21.88 -9.11
N MET A 15 -9.36 -21.85 -7.78
CA MET A 15 -10.29 -21.15 -6.89
C MET A 15 -10.38 -19.64 -7.17
N MET A 16 -9.30 -19.02 -7.64
CA MET A 16 -9.30 -17.61 -8.04
C MET A 16 -10.01 -17.39 -9.38
N MET A 17 -9.92 -18.35 -10.30
CA MET A 17 -10.59 -18.29 -11.60
C MET A 17 -12.10 -18.57 -11.52
N GLU A 18 -12.55 -19.32 -10.51
CA GLU A 18 -13.97 -19.49 -10.19
C GLU A 18 -14.66 -18.19 -9.76
N ARG A 19 -13.89 -17.20 -9.27
CA ARG A 19 -14.41 -15.89 -8.87
C ARG A 19 -14.59 -14.96 -10.07
N SER A 20 -15.55 -14.04 -9.98
CA SER A 20 -15.68 -12.94 -10.92
C SER A 20 -14.49 -11.97 -10.83
N GLY A 21 -14.25 -11.21 -11.91
CA GLY A 21 -13.25 -10.15 -11.89
C GLY A 21 -13.51 -9.09 -10.80
N GLN A 22 -14.78 -8.79 -10.53
CA GLN A 22 -15.17 -7.84 -9.48
C GLN A 22 -14.79 -8.36 -8.09
N GLU A 23 -15.00 -9.64 -7.80
CA GLU A 23 -14.64 -10.23 -6.52
C GLU A 23 -13.13 -10.24 -6.32
N ARG A 24 -12.35 -10.60 -7.35
CA ARG A 24 -10.89 -10.53 -7.29
C ARG A 24 -10.40 -9.09 -7.04
N MET A 25 -11.04 -8.09 -7.66
CA MET A 25 -10.71 -6.68 -7.42
C MET A 25 -11.00 -6.26 -5.97
N LYS A 26 -12.15 -6.65 -5.41
CA LYS A 26 -12.48 -6.39 -4.00
C LYS A 26 -11.48 -7.04 -3.04
N MET A 27 -11.04 -8.26 -3.34
CA MET A 27 -9.99 -8.94 -2.56
C MET A 27 -8.69 -8.11 -2.56
N GLY A 28 -8.25 -7.65 -3.74
CA GLY A 28 -7.08 -6.78 -3.87
C GLY A 28 -7.21 -5.48 -3.05
N PHE A 29 -8.38 -4.84 -3.07
CA PHE A 29 -8.64 -3.65 -2.26
C PHE A 29 -8.58 -3.93 -0.75
N SER A 30 -9.14 -5.05 -0.31
CA SER A 30 -9.09 -5.46 1.10
C SER A 30 -7.65 -5.73 1.55
N MET A 31 -6.85 -6.38 0.72
CA MET A 31 -5.44 -6.63 1.01
C MET A 31 -4.64 -5.33 1.08
N PHE A 32 -4.85 -4.42 0.14
CA PHE A 32 -4.20 -3.11 0.15
C PHE A 32 -4.61 -2.27 1.37
N ASP A 33 -5.89 -2.30 1.75
CA ASP A 33 -6.37 -1.63 2.95
C ASP A 33 -5.66 -2.14 4.22
N MET A 34 -5.52 -3.46 4.35
CA MET A 34 -4.79 -4.08 5.44
C MET A 34 -3.31 -3.64 5.47
N ALA A 35 -2.60 -3.72 4.34
CA ALA A 35 -1.21 -3.30 4.25
C ALA A 35 -1.03 -1.82 4.62
N ARG A 36 -1.93 -0.96 4.15
CA ARG A 36 -1.95 0.47 4.50
C ARG A 36 -2.16 0.69 6.00
N ARG A 37 -3.09 -0.04 6.64
CA ARG A 37 -3.32 0.04 8.10
C ARG A 37 -2.09 -0.40 8.89
N GLN A 38 -1.40 -1.46 8.48
CA GLN A 38 -0.16 -1.92 9.11
C GLN A 38 0.94 -0.87 9.02
N VAL A 39 1.12 -0.24 7.86
CA VAL A 39 2.08 0.85 7.69
C VAL A 39 1.74 2.04 8.59
N ILE A 40 0.47 2.45 8.66
CA ILE A 40 0.02 3.54 9.55
C ILE A 40 0.30 3.20 11.02
N ALA A 41 0.02 1.96 11.44
CA ALA A 41 0.30 1.52 12.80
C ALA A 41 1.80 1.60 13.12
N SER A 42 2.66 1.12 12.21
CA SER A 42 4.13 1.20 12.34
C SER A 42 4.63 2.65 12.39
N ILE A 43 4.05 3.57 11.62
CA ILE A 43 4.40 5.00 11.66
C ILE A 43 4.06 5.58 13.03
N LYS A 44 2.87 5.30 13.55
CA LYS A 44 2.40 5.80 14.86
C LYS A 44 3.17 5.18 16.02
N GLU A 45 3.59 3.93 15.90
CA GLU A 45 4.46 3.28 16.89
C GLU A 45 5.81 4.01 16.98
N ARG A 46 6.42 4.37 15.85
CA ARG A 46 7.70 5.10 15.81
C ARG A 46 7.56 6.56 16.24
N ASN A 47 6.46 7.22 15.84
CA ASN A 47 6.17 8.59 16.19
C ASN A 47 4.70 8.73 16.61
N PRO A 48 4.40 8.61 17.92
CA PRO A 48 3.03 8.73 18.43
C PRO A 48 2.35 10.06 18.13
N ASN A 49 3.13 11.12 17.88
CA ASN A 49 2.64 12.46 17.56
C ASN A 49 2.57 12.74 16.05
N ALA A 50 2.75 11.72 15.21
CA ALA A 50 2.69 11.87 13.76
C ALA A 50 1.34 12.46 13.32
N GLY A 51 1.39 13.63 12.69
CA GLY A 51 0.22 14.27 12.11
C GLY A 51 -0.20 13.62 10.78
N GLU A 52 -1.32 14.09 10.23
CA GLU A 52 -1.85 13.57 8.98
C GLU A 52 -0.84 13.71 7.81
N ASN A 53 -0.12 14.83 7.75
CA ASN A 53 0.87 15.07 6.71
C ASN A 53 2.10 14.16 6.86
N ASP A 54 2.51 13.84 8.09
CA ASP A 54 3.62 12.92 8.33
C ASP A 54 3.25 11.50 7.88
N ILE A 55 2.03 11.07 8.20
CA ILE A 55 1.49 9.78 7.75
C ILE A 55 1.42 9.72 6.21
N LYS A 56 0.91 10.78 5.56
CA LYS A 56 0.83 10.84 4.08
C LYS A 56 2.21 10.77 3.42
N LYS A 57 3.20 11.50 3.96
CA LYS A 57 4.59 11.45 3.46
C LYS A 57 5.18 10.05 3.59
N GLU A 58 5.05 9.42 4.75
CA GLU A 58 5.56 8.07 4.98
C GLU A 58 4.87 7.03 4.09
N ILE A 59 3.55 7.15 3.87
CA ILE A 59 2.82 6.30 2.92
C ILE A 59 3.38 6.48 1.50
N PHE A 60 3.58 7.73 1.06
CA PHE A 60 4.17 8.02 -0.25
C PHE A 60 5.55 7.37 -0.39
N LEU A 61 6.42 7.57 0.59
CA LEU A 61 7.78 7.03 0.60
C LEU A 61 7.82 5.50 0.54
N ARG A 62 6.91 4.81 1.22
CA ARG A 62 6.92 3.35 1.31
C ARG A 62 6.26 2.65 0.13
N PHE A 63 5.20 3.22 -0.42
CA PHE A 63 4.43 2.55 -1.49
C PHE A 63 4.79 3.04 -2.90
N TYR A 64 5.18 4.30 -3.05
CA TYR A 64 5.22 4.94 -4.38
C TYR A 64 6.56 5.54 -4.74
N ALA A 65 7.38 5.98 -3.78
CA ALA A 65 8.59 6.77 -4.08
C ALA A 65 9.58 6.10 -5.04
N GLN A 66 9.65 4.76 -5.06
CA GLN A 66 10.51 4.01 -5.99
C GLN A 66 10.17 4.25 -7.47
N GLU A 67 8.97 4.71 -7.79
CA GLU A 67 8.53 5.05 -9.15
C GLU A 67 8.96 6.46 -9.57
N PHE A 68 9.57 7.23 -8.67
CA PHE A 68 9.91 8.63 -8.87
C PHE A 68 11.40 8.90 -8.67
N SER A 69 11.96 9.80 -9.46
CA SER A 69 13.32 10.31 -9.22
C SER A 69 13.38 11.10 -7.90
N PRO A 70 14.56 11.27 -7.28
CA PRO A 70 14.70 12.04 -6.04
C PRO A 70 14.12 13.47 -6.13
N LYS A 71 14.26 14.12 -7.29
CA LYS A 71 13.72 15.46 -7.55
C LYS A 71 12.19 15.47 -7.57
N GLU A 72 11.56 14.43 -8.13
CA GLU A 72 10.10 14.29 -8.15
C GLU A 72 9.56 13.95 -6.76
N GLN A 73 10.25 13.08 -6.02
CA GLN A 73 9.90 12.77 -4.63
C GLN A 73 9.88 14.04 -3.78
N GLU A 74 10.92 14.87 -3.86
CA GLU A 74 10.98 16.15 -3.13
C GLU A 74 9.80 17.06 -3.49
N LYS A 75 9.49 17.18 -4.79
CA LYS A 75 8.34 17.97 -5.26
C LYS A 75 7.03 17.46 -4.67
N ILE A 76 6.80 16.15 -4.67
CA ILE A 76 5.58 15.53 -4.14
C ILE A 76 5.48 15.72 -2.63
N LEU A 77 6.57 15.49 -1.88
CA LEU A 77 6.61 15.69 -0.44
C LEU A 77 6.28 17.14 -0.05
N ASN A 78 6.78 18.11 -0.82
CA ASN A 78 6.47 19.53 -0.64
C ASN A 78 5.00 19.85 -0.93
N CYS A 79 4.38 19.19 -1.91
CA CYS A 79 2.96 19.34 -2.19
C CYS A 79 2.07 18.79 -1.06
N ILE A 80 2.45 17.66 -0.45
CA ILE A 80 1.70 17.05 0.66
C ILE A 80 1.62 18.01 1.87
N VAL A 81 2.68 18.77 2.15
CA VAL A 81 2.68 19.75 3.25
C VAL A 81 1.74 20.92 2.97
N LYS A 82 1.66 21.36 1.71
CA LYS A 82 0.89 22.55 1.31
C LYS A 82 -0.61 22.29 1.20
N PHE A 83 -1.03 21.04 1.00
CA PHE A 83 -2.44 20.68 0.88
C PHE A 83 -3.08 20.51 2.27
N ARG A 84 -3.59 21.62 2.84
CA ARG A 84 -4.56 21.57 3.93
C ARG A 84 -5.95 21.53 3.30
N ARG A 85 -6.66 20.42 3.45
CA ARG A 85 -8.02 20.26 2.92
C ARG A 85 -8.93 21.21 3.71
N TYR A 86 -9.62 22.11 3.00
CA TYR A 86 -10.68 22.97 3.55
C TYR A 86 -11.82 22.15 4.13
#